data_AF-A0A922WPC9-F1
#
_entry.id   AF-A0A922WPC9-F1
#
_cell.length_a   1.000
_cell.length_b   1.000
_cell.length_c   1.000
_cell.angle_alpha   90.00
_cell.angle_beta   90.00
_cell.angle_gamma   90.00
#
_symmetry.space_group_name_H-M   'P 1'
#
loop_
_entity.id
_entity.type
_entity.pdbx_description
1 polymer ?
#
loop_
_entity_poly.entity_id
_entity_poly.type
_entity_poly.pdbx_seq_one_letter_code
_entity_poly.pdbx_strand_id
1 'polypeptide(L)'
;MGIDLLDLMFRVEREFGITLQRADLMQLLKDGNTTDPPAGTWSDIRVADFVSFVEAAISDQQAAPAPDVYNRIKKHIVECLGVEPLDVTPNAWLVRDLGME
;
A
#
# COMPACT_ATOMS: atom_id res chain seq x y z
N MET A 1 9.15 15.17 8.49
CA MET A 1 8.13 15.58 7.51
C MET A 1 7.73 14.28 6.86
N GLY A 2 6.84 13.54 7.55
CA GLY A 2 6.46 12.18 7.19
C GLY A 2 5.85 12.17 5.80
N ILE A 3 6.24 11.20 5.00
CA ILE A 3 5.69 11.02 3.66
C ILE A 3 4.40 10.21 3.81
N ASP A 4 3.29 10.84 3.41
CA ASP A 4 1.92 10.31 3.52
C ASP A 4 1.68 9.08 2.63
N LEU A 5 0.70 8.24 3.00
CA LEU A 5 0.13 7.19 2.13
C LEU A 5 -0.17 7.69 0.71
N LEU A 6 -0.56 8.97 0.58
CA LEU A 6 -0.81 9.64 -0.71
C LEU A 6 0.43 9.67 -1.61
N ASP A 7 1.63 9.96 -1.09
CA ASP A 7 2.85 10.01 -1.91
C ASP A 7 3.25 8.61 -2.38
N LEU A 8 3.14 7.61 -1.48
CA LEU A 8 3.36 6.21 -1.86
C LEU A 8 2.42 5.80 -3.00
N MET A 9 1.14 6.17 -2.91
CA MET A 9 0.19 5.91 -3.99
C MET A 9 0.62 6.59 -5.29
N PHE A 10 0.95 7.88 -5.26
CA PHE A 10 1.39 8.58 -6.48
C PHE A 10 2.64 7.94 -7.10
N ARG A 11 3.58 7.45 -6.30
CA ARG A 11 4.76 6.72 -6.81
C ARG A 11 4.39 5.39 -7.45
N VAL A 12 3.52 4.63 -6.81
CA VAL A 12 3.01 3.36 -7.32
C VAL A 12 2.21 3.57 -8.61
N GLU A 13 1.31 4.55 -8.66
CA GLU A 13 0.58 4.94 -9.86
C GLU A 13 1.53 5.25 -11.02
N ARG A 14 2.59 6.02 -10.77
CA ARG A 14 3.60 6.35 -11.78
C ARG A 14 4.48 5.17 -12.19
N GLU A 15 4.80 4.27 -11.26
CA GLU A 15 5.62 3.08 -11.50
C GLU A 15 4.88 2.07 -12.40
N PHE A 16 3.60 1.82 -12.12
CA PHE A 16 2.81 0.83 -12.85
C PHE A 16 1.96 1.42 -13.98
N GLY A 17 1.90 2.74 -14.10
CA GLY A 17 1.07 3.44 -15.09
C GLY A 17 -0.43 3.24 -14.85
N ILE A 18 -0.83 3.08 -13.58
CA ILE A 18 -2.21 2.86 -13.16
C ILE A 18 -2.76 4.09 -12.44
N THR A 19 -4.08 4.19 -12.32
CA THR A 19 -4.75 5.17 -11.47
C THR A 19 -5.41 4.47 -10.29
N LEU A 20 -4.97 4.77 -9.06
CA LEU A 20 -5.55 4.21 -7.84
C LEU A 20 -6.73 5.09 -7.42
N GLN A 21 -7.94 4.52 -7.50
CA GLN A 21 -9.14 5.25 -7.11
C GLN A 21 -9.19 5.42 -5.59
N ARG A 22 -9.33 6.66 -5.14
CA ARG A 22 -9.50 6.98 -3.71
C ARG A 22 -10.75 6.33 -3.13
N ALA A 23 -11.78 6.14 -3.94
CA ALA A 23 -13.00 5.44 -3.55
C ALA A 23 -12.69 3.99 -3.16
N ASP A 24 -11.96 3.26 -4.00
CA ASP A 24 -11.53 1.89 -3.73
C ASP A 24 -10.55 1.81 -2.56
N LEU A 25 -9.65 2.79 -2.39
CA LEU A 25 -8.80 2.85 -1.20
C LEU A 25 -9.64 3.06 0.07
N MET A 26 -10.59 4.00 0.07
CA MET A 26 -11.48 4.21 1.21
C MET A 26 -12.33 2.97 1.47
N GLN A 27 -12.70 2.25 0.41
CA GLN A 27 -13.38 0.98 0.55
C GLN A 27 -12.45 -0.08 1.12
N LEU A 28 -11.19 -0.16 0.70
CA LEU A 28 -10.17 -1.04 1.29
C LEU A 28 -9.89 -0.69 2.75
N LEU A 29 -9.86 0.57 3.14
CA LEU A 29 -9.69 0.97 4.54
C LEU A 29 -10.91 0.60 5.40
N LYS A 30 -12.10 0.57 4.79
CA LYS A 30 -13.37 0.19 5.45
C LYS A 30 -13.63 -1.31 5.47
N ASP A 31 -13.29 -1.99 4.38
CA ASP A 31 -13.63 -3.38 4.06
C ASP A 31 -12.43 -4.32 4.25
N GLY A 32 -11.22 -3.78 4.20
CA GLY A 32 -9.93 -4.48 4.15
C GLY A 32 -9.67 -5.29 5.40
N ASN A 33 -10.36 -6.41 5.48
CA ASN A 33 -10.00 -7.64 6.19
C ASN A 33 -9.40 -7.45 7.59
N THR A 34 -9.90 -6.46 8.33
CA THR A 34 -9.50 -6.21 9.70
C THR A 34 -10.25 -7.20 10.58
N THR A 35 -9.69 -8.39 10.83
CA THR A 35 -10.21 -9.22 11.95
C THR A 35 -10.05 -8.46 13.29
N ASP A 36 -9.13 -7.50 13.35
CA ASP A 36 -8.91 -6.64 14.51
C ASP A 36 -8.21 -5.32 14.08
N PRO A 37 -8.96 -4.28 13.66
CA PRO A 37 -8.40 -2.95 13.55
C PRO A 37 -8.22 -2.38 14.97
N PRO A 38 -7.07 -1.76 15.31
CA PRO A 38 -6.92 -1.15 16.62
C PRO A 38 -8.02 -0.09 16.83
N ALA A 39 -8.64 -0.11 18.00
CA ALA A 39 -9.74 0.80 18.33
C ALA A 39 -9.33 2.26 18.05
N GLY A 40 -9.99 2.89 17.07
CA GLY A 40 -9.73 4.28 16.67
C GLY A 40 -8.84 4.49 15.45
N THR A 41 -8.35 3.43 14.79
CA THR A 41 -7.47 3.55 13.60
C THR A 41 -8.17 2.98 12.37
N TRP A 42 -9.12 3.72 11.80
CA TRP A 42 -9.84 3.34 10.57
C TRP A 42 -8.98 3.44 9.29
N SER A 43 -7.66 3.58 9.42
CA SER A 43 -6.76 3.91 8.32
C SER A 43 -5.56 2.97 8.17
N ASP A 44 -5.47 1.89 8.96
CA ASP A 44 -4.31 1.00 8.90
C ASP A 44 -4.60 -0.23 8.04
N ILE A 45 -3.69 -0.54 7.12
CA ILE A 45 -3.75 -1.69 6.23
C ILE A 45 -2.39 -2.39 6.24
N ARG A 46 -2.39 -3.68 5.92
CA ARG A 46 -1.13 -4.41 5.78
C ARG A 46 -0.51 -4.16 4.43
N VAL A 47 0.80 -4.37 4.34
CA VAL A 47 1.53 -4.32 3.06
C VAL A 47 0.92 -5.30 2.05
N ALA A 48 0.48 -6.49 2.47
CA ALA A 48 -0.16 -7.47 1.58
C ALA A 48 -1.50 -6.98 1.01
N ASP A 49 -2.31 -6.29 1.81
CA ASP A 49 -3.59 -5.74 1.36
C ASP A 49 -3.36 -4.61 0.33
N PHE A 50 -2.38 -3.75 0.59
CA PHE A 50 -1.99 -2.71 -0.37
C PHE A 50 -1.44 -3.30 -1.67
N VAL A 51 -0.61 -4.34 -1.59
CA VAL A 51 -0.08 -5.03 -2.79
C VAL A 51 -1.21 -5.67 -3.58
N SER A 52 -2.13 -6.37 -2.93
CA SER A 52 -3.30 -6.98 -3.60
C SER A 52 -4.19 -5.92 -4.25
N PHE A 53 -4.35 -4.77 -3.61
CA PHE A 53 -5.10 -3.64 -4.17
C PHE A 53 -4.45 -3.11 -5.45
N VAL A 54 -3.13 -2.95 -5.46
CA VAL A 54 -2.38 -2.52 -6.65
C VAL A 54 -2.47 -3.57 -7.75
N GLU A 55 -2.33 -4.85 -7.43
CA GLU A 55 -2.48 -5.94 -8.40
C GLU A 55 -3.88 -6.00 -9.00
N ALA A 56 -4.92 -5.82 -8.18
CA ALA A 56 -6.29 -5.73 -8.65
C ALA A 56 -6.48 -4.54 -9.60
N ALA A 57 -5.91 -3.37 -9.29
CA ALA A 57 -5.96 -2.19 -10.14
C ALA A 57 -5.20 -2.38 -11.47
N ILE A 58 -4.02 -3.02 -11.44
CA ILE A 58 -3.26 -3.39 -12.65
C ILE A 58 -4.11 -4.31 -13.54
N SER A 59 -4.75 -5.31 -12.94
CA SER A 59 -5.58 -6.27 -13.66
C SER A 59 -6.86 -5.63 -14.24
N ASP A 60 -7.53 -4.75 -13.49
CA ASP A 60 -8.74 -4.05 -13.91
C ASP A 60 -8.45 -3.10 -15.09
N GLN A 61 -7.36 -2.34 -14.98
CA GLN A 61 -6.94 -1.37 -15.99
C GLN A 61 -6.22 -2.00 -17.18
N GLN A 62 -6.09 -3.34 -17.22
CA GLN A 62 -5.35 -4.10 -18.25
C GLN A 62 -3.93 -3.53 -18.46
N ALA A 63 -3.32 -3.02 -17.39
CA ALA A 63 -1.95 -2.54 -17.43
C ALA A 63 -0.99 -3.72 -17.61
N ALA A 64 0.22 -3.44 -18.12
CA ALA A 64 1.21 -4.49 -18.34
C ALA A 64 1.48 -5.24 -17.02
N PRO A 65 1.40 -6.59 -17.00
CA PRO A 65 1.67 -7.36 -15.81
C PRO A 65 3.13 -7.12 -15.41
N ALA A 66 3.32 -6.38 -14.33
CA ALA A 66 4.64 -6.11 -13.81
C ALA A 66 5.08 -7.34 -13.00
N PRO A 67 6.14 -8.06 -13.42
CA PRO A 67 6.72 -9.05 -12.54
C PRO A 67 7.19 -8.34 -11.27
N ASP A 68 6.99 -8.99 -10.13
CA ASP A 68 7.57 -8.57 -8.85
C ASP A 68 6.93 -7.30 -8.23
N VAL A 69 5.60 -7.16 -8.35
CA VAL A 69 4.81 -6.03 -7.79
C VAL A 69 5.15 -5.76 -6.32
N TYR A 70 5.23 -6.82 -5.51
CA TYR A 70 5.58 -6.72 -4.09
C TYR A 70 6.93 -6.04 -3.86
N ASN A 71 7.99 -6.46 -4.53
CA ASN A 71 9.33 -5.90 -4.31
C ASN A 71 9.43 -4.45 -4.80
N ARG A 72 8.73 -4.10 -5.88
CA ARG A 72 8.64 -2.70 -6.34
C ARG A 72 7.94 -1.82 -5.31
N ILE A 73 6.78 -2.25 -4.82
CA ILE A 73 6.04 -1.53 -3.76
C ILE A 73 6.89 -1.44 -2.50
N LYS A 74 7.49 -2.54 -2.07
CA LYS A 74 8.40 -2.61 -0.92
C LYS A 74 9.54 -1.61 -1.04
N LYS A 75 10.17 -1.49 -2.20
CA LYS A 75 11.21 -0.50 -2.45
C LYS A 75 10.69 0.92 -2.21
N HIS A 76 9.52 1.25 -2.76
CA HIS A 76 8.90 2.57 -2.55
C HIS A 76 8.56 2.83 -1.09
N ILE A 77 8.08 1.82 -0.35
CA ILE A 77 7.81 1.93 1.09
C ILE A 77 9.09 2.23 1.87
N VAL A 78 10.17 1.49 1.60
CA VAL A 78 11.50 1.71 2.22
C VAL A 78 12.02 3.12 1.91
N GLU A 79 11.94 3.55 0.66
CA GLU A 79 12.41 4.87 0.24
C GLU A 79 11.56 6.01 0.82
N CYS A 80 10.25 5.80 1.01
CA CYS A 80 9.36 6.82 1.57
C CYS A 80 9.45 6.92 3.09
N LEU A 81 9.45 5.79 3.80
CA LEU A 81 9.41 5.76 5.26
C LEU A 81 10.80 5.74 5.89
N GLY A 82 11.85 5.47 5.13
CA GLY A 82 13.21 5.33 5.65
C GLY A 82 13.39 4.14 6.59
N VAL A 83 12.50 3.15 6.49
CA VAL A 83 12.53 1.91 7.28
C VAL A 83 13.48 0.88 6.68
N GLU A 84 13.88 -0.12 7.45
CA GLU A 84 14.71 -1.19 6.92
C GLU A 84 13.91 -2.09 5.96
N PRO A 85 14.51 -2.57 4.86
CA PRO A 85 13.83 -3.48 3.93
C PRO A 85 13.42 -4.79 4.60
N LEU A 86 14.02 -5.17 5.73
CA LEU A 86 13.66 -6.38 6.46
C LEU A 86 12.36 -6.22 7.25
N ASP A 87 12.04 -5.00 7.70
CA ASP A 87 10.78 -4.68 8.41
C ASP A 87 9.58 -4.67 7.47
N VAL A 88 9.78 -4.35 6.19
CA VAL A 88 8.69 -4.38 5.20
C VAL A 88 8.34 -5.82 4.84
N THR A 89 7.43 -6.41 5.62
CA THR A 89 6.86 -7.74 5.44
C THR A 89 5.40 -7.65 4.96
N PRO A 90 4.86 -8.65 4.26
CA PRO A 90 3.45 -8.65 3.84
C PRO A 90 2.46 -8.50 5.01
N ASN A 91 2.85 -8.91 6.22
CA ASN A 91 2.01 -8.84 7.41
C ASN A 91 2.27 -7.58 8.26
N ALA A 92 3.25 -6.75 7.88
CA ALA A 92 3.52 -5.46 8.52
C ALA A 92 2.38 -4.49 8.24
N TRP A 93 2.06 -3.70 9.24
CA TRP A 93 1.04 -2.66 9.17
C TRP A 93 1.67 -1.33 8.74
N LEU A 94 1.12 -0.68 7.72
CA LEU A 94 1.72 0.54 7.16
C LEU A 94 1.83 1.65 8.23
N VAL A 95 0.78 1.87 9.01
CA VAL A 95 0.75 2.93 10.03
C VAL A 95 1.39 2.41 11.33
N ARG A 96 0.91 1.28 11.86
CA ARG A 96 1.35 0.78 13.17
C ARG A 96 2.80 0.28 13.23
N ASP A 97 3.24 -0.42 12.19
CA ASP A 97 4.54 -1.11 12.18
C ASP A 97 5.61 -0.26 11.49
N LEU A 98 5.25 0.35 10.35
CA LEU A 98 6.19 1.12 9.52
C LEU A 98 6.13 2.63 9.78
N GLY A 99 5.16 3.12 10.58
CA GLY A 99 5.08 4.52 10.96
C GLY A 99 4.62 5.46 9.83
N MET A 100 3.82 4.96 8.88
CA MET A 100 3.20 5.80 7.84
C MET A 100 2.18 6.76 8.47
N GLU A 101 2.24 8.04 8.07
CA GLU A 101 1.30 9.10 8.49
C GLU A 101 0.24 9.39 7.41
#